data_AF-A0A6L7CWV3-F1
#
_entry.id   AF-A0A6L7CWV3-F1
#
_cell.length_a   1.000
_cell.length_b   1.000
_cell.length_c   1.000
_cell.angle_alpha   90.00
_cell.angle_beta   90.00
_cell.angle_gamma   90.00
#
_symmetry.space_group_name_H-M   'P 1'
#
loop_
_entity.id
_entity.type
_entity.pdbx_description
1 polymer ?
#
loop_
_entity_poly.entity_id
_entity_poly.type
_entity_poly.pdbx_seq_one_letter_code
_entity_poly.pdbx_strand_id
1 'polypeptide(L)'
;GKPCWLAVRNASLCQFLETSLQRSGIVVTTYEGQEPTPEDVLITDEVVSKKWQGRAVVTFCRRHIGIPLEKAPGEWVHSVAAPHELPALLARIYLIEMESDDPANALPSTDKAVSDNDDMMILVVDDHPINRRLLADQLGSLGYQCKTANDGVDALNVLSKNHIDIVLSDVNMPNMDGYRLTQRIRQLGLTLPV
;
A
#
# COMPACT_ATOMS: atom_id res chain seq x y z
N GLY A 1 12.17 23.45 -9.81
CA GLY A 1 11.61 22.19 -9.28
C GLY A 1 10.47 22.54 -8.35
N LYS A 2 9.45 21.68 -8.24
CA LYS A 2 8.33 21.92 -7.31
C LYS A 2 8.84 21.75 -5.86
N PRO A 3 8.65 22.74 -4.98
CA PRO A 3 9.26 22.73 -3.65
C PRO A 3 8.53 21.76 -2.71
N CYS A 4 9.25 20.80 -2.14
CA CYS A 4 8.75 19.92 -1.10
C CYS A 4 9.47 20.17 0.22
N TRP A 5 8.70 20.34 1.28
CA TRP A 5 9.19 20.53 2.64
C TRP A 5 9.25 19.20 3.37
N LEU A 6 10.33 18.96 4.10
CA LEU A 6 10.52 17.72 4.83
C LEU A 6 10.71 17.99 6.33
N ALA A 7 9.79 17.47 7.12
CA ALA A 7 9.70 17.56 8.58
C ALA A 7 9.63 16.15 9.19
N VAL A 8 10.64 15.32 8.91
CA VAL A 8 10.70 13.92 9.34
C VAL A 8 11.76 13.77 10.42
N ARG A 9 11.36 13.33 11.62
CA ARG A 9 12.28 13.12 12.74
C ARG A 9 13.10 11.84 12.59
N ASN A 10 12.54 10.83 11.91
CA ASN A 10 13.26 9.61 11.63
C ASN A 10 14.38 9.84 10.60
N ALA A 11 15.63 9.89 11.06
CA ALA A 11 16.80 10.14 10.21
C ALA A 11 16.96 9.16 9.04
N SER A 12 16.65 7.87 9.24
CA SER A 12 16.73 6.87 8.17
C SER A 12 15.66 7.09 7.09
N LEU A 13 14.45 7.44 7.51
CA LEU A 13 13.37 7.77 6.56
C LEU A 13 13.68 9.09 5.83
N CYS A 14 14.11 10.11 6.57
CA CYS A 14 14.51 11.40 6.03
C CYS A 14 15.56 11.25 4.90
N GLN A 15 16.67 10.56 5.19
CA GLN A 15 17.74 10.33 4.21
C GLN A 15 17.25 9.57 2.96
N PHE A 16 16.40 8.56 3.14
CA PHE A 16 15.82 7.80 2.04
C PHE A 16 14.93 8.67 1.15
N LEU A 17 14.08 9.49 1.77
CA LEU A 17 13.15 10.38 1.07
C LEU A 17 13.90 11.47 0.31
N GLU A 18 14.88 12.12 0.93
CA GLU A 18 15.73 13.12 0.26
C GLU A 18 16.39 12.53 -0.99
N THR A 19 17.01 11.35 -0.85
CA THR A 19 17.69 10.67 -1.95
C THR A 19 16.72 10.29 -3.08
N SER A 20 15.55 9.74 -2.72
CA SER A 20 14.56 9.28 -3.71
C SER A 20 13.92 10.45 -4.45
N LEU A 21 13.57 11.52 -3.74
CA LEU A 21 12.93 12.71 -4.32
C LEU A 21 13.90 13.51 -5.20
N GLN A 22 15.16 13.63 -4.79
CA GLN A 22 16.19 14.27 -5.62
C GLN A 22 16.42 13.52 -6.94
N ARG A 23 16.42 12.19 -6.92
CA ARG A 23 16.50 11.37 -8.15
C ARG A 23 15.32 11.62 -9.10
N SER A 24 14.13 11.86 -8.54
CA SER A 24 12.94 12.22 -9.30
C SER A 24 12.90 13.70 -9.71
N GLY A 25 13.96 14.48 -9.49
CA GLY A 25 14.03 15.90 -9.85
C GLY A 25 13.21 16.84 -8.94
N ILE A 26 12.74 16.34 -7.80
CA ILE A 26 11.99 17.10 -6.81
C ILE A 26 12.97 17.76 -5.83
N VAL A 27 12.84 19.07 -5.65
CA VAL A 27 13.69 19.82 -4.72
C VAL A 27 13.08 19.71 -3.32
N VAL A 28 13.84 19.10 -2.41
CA VAL A 28 13.44 18.92 -1.01
C VAL A 28 14.19 19.93 -0.14
N THR A 29 13.49 20.54 0.81
CA THR A 29 14.06 21.46 1.79
C THR A 29 13.56 21.12 3.19
N THR A 30 14.45 21.20 4.17
CA THR A 30 14.08 20.95 5.57
C THR A 30 13.10 21.99 6.07
N TYR A 31 12.02 21.53 6.70
CA TYR A 31 11.03 22.39 7.31
C TYR A 31 11.39 22.69 8.77
N GLU A 32 11.57 23.97 9.09
CA GLU A 32 11.89 24.48 10.42
C GLU A 32 10.80 25.45 10.95
N GLY A 33 9.65 25.50 10.27
CA GLY A 33 8.54 26.41 10.62
C GLY A 33 8.41 27.63 9.70
N GLN A 34 8.92 27.53 8.47
CA GLN A 34 8.72 28.55 7.43
C GLN A 34 7.24 28.68 7.06
N GLU A 35 6.83 29.82 6.51
CA GLU A 35 5.44 29.99 6.04
C GLU A 35 5.22 29.22 4.73
N PRO A 36 4.18 28.37 4.66
CA PRO A 36 3.87 27.60 3.45
C PRO A 36 3.31 28.50 2.35
N THR A 37 3.72 28.24 1.11
CA THR A 37 3.03 28.77 -0.08
C THR A 37 1.92 27.80 -0.53
N PRO A 38 0.91 28.26 -1.30
CA PRO A 38 -0.17 27.41 -1.82
C PRO A 38 0.31 26.27 -2.73
N GLU A 39 1.54 26.34 -3.24
CA GLU A 39 2.14 25.33 -4.10
C GLU A 39 2.92 24.27 -3.32
N ASP A 40 3.14 24.50 -2.03
CA ASP A 40 4.07 23.70 -1.24
C ASP A 40 3.43 22.44 -0.68
N VAL A 41 4.18 21.34 -0.75
CA VAL A 41 3.82 20.08 -0.08
C VAL A 41 4.71 19.85 1.14
N LEU A 42 4.10 19.54 2.28
CA LEU A 42 4.81 19.15 3.50
C LEU A 42 4.82 17.63 3.66
N ILE A 43 5.99 17.03 3.88
CA ILE A 43 6.16 15.62 4.18
C ILE A 43 6.64 15.51 5.63
N THR A 44 5.94 14.75 6.46
CA THR A 44 6.24 14.64 7.89
C THR A 44 5.96 13.24 8.43
N ASP A 45 6.57 12.84 9.54
CA ASP A 45 6.27 11.60 10.28
C ASP A 45 5.50 11.85 11.59
N GLU A 46 5.06 13.09 11.84
CA GLU A 46 4.26 13.47 13.00
C GLU A 46 2.88 14.01 12.62
N VAL A 47 1.96 13.94 13.59
CA VAL A 47 0.66 14.60 13.45
C VAL A 47 0.88 16.11 13.50
N VAL A 48 0.59 16.80 12.40
CA VAL A 48 0.72 18.25 12.34
C VAL A 48 -0.38 18.89 13.18
N SER A 49 0.00 19.62 14.23
CA SER A 49 -0.94 20.29 15.14
C SER A 49 -1.55 21.56 14.53
N LYS A 50 -0.88 22.17 13.55
CA LYS A 50 -1.36 23.31 12.78
C LYS A 50 -1.82 22.85 11.41
N LYS A 51 -2.98 23.32 10.96
CA LYS A 51 -3.47 23.03 9.60
C LYS A 51 -2.48 23.61 8.58
N TRP A 52 -1.96 22.75 7.71
CA TRP A 52 -1.10 23.17 6.61
C TRP A 52 -1.92 24.02 5.63
N GLN A 53 -1.39 25.17 5.21
CA GLN A 53 -2.04 26.07 4.26
C GLN A 53 -1.46 25.99 2.83
N GLY A 54 -0.55 25.04 2.59
CA GLY A 54 -0.06 24.77 1.25
C GLY A 54 -0.92 23.73 0.51
N ARG A 55 -0.37 23.22 -0.60
CA ARG A 55 -1.05 22.30 -1.52
C ARG A 55 -1.48 21.00 -0.86
N ALA A 56 -0.56 20.37 -0.12
CA ALA A 56 -0.84 19.13 0.60
C ALA A 56 0.11 18.90 1.76
N VAL A 57 -0.30 18.06 2.69
CA VAL A 57 0.54 17.46 3.73
C VAL A 57 0.48 15.94 3.60
N VAL A 58 1.64 15.28 3.61
CA VAL A 58 1.79 13.83 3.60
C VAL A 58 2.38 13.40 4.93
N THR A 59 1.58 12.72 5.75
CA THR A 59 1.98 12.21 7.06
C THR A 59 2.31 10.73 6.98
N PHE A 60 3.58 10.40 7.18
CA PHE A 60 4.07 9.04 7.37
C PHE A 60 3.61 8.48 8.71
N CYS A 61 2.83 7.41 8.67
CA CYS A 61 2.26 6.78 9.85
C CYS A 61 2.67 5.31 9.95
N ARG A 62 3.17 4.91 11.13
CA ARG A 62 3.51 3.50 11.43
C ARG A 62 2.28 2.59 11.59
N ARG A 63 1.14 3.16 11.96
CA ARG A 63 -0.13 2.41 12.13
C ARG A 63 -0.90 2.29 10.82
N HIS A 64 -0.54 3.08 9.82
CA HIS A 64 -1.13 3.00 8.49
C HIS A 64 -0.36 1.97 7.65
N ILE A 65 -1.08 1.02 7.09
CA ILE A 65 -0.55 -0.05 6.27
C ILE A 65 -1.33 -0.01 4.95
N GLY A 66 -0.64 -0.11 3.83
CA GLY A 66 -1.23 -0.04 2.50
C GLY A 66 -1.07 1.34 1.84
N ILE A 67 -1.84 1.53 0.77
CA ILE A 67 -1.73 2.67 -0.14
C ILE A 67 -1.97 4.02 0.55
N PRO A 68 -1.43 5.13 0.01
CA PRO A 68 -1.66 6.45 0.59
C PRO A 68 -3.13 6.85 0.54
N LEU A 69 -3.65 7.27 1.69
CA LEU A 69 -5.07 7.64 1.86
C LEU A 69 -5.21 9.14 2.12
N GLU A 70 -6.10 9.79 1.38
CA GLU A 70 -6.50 11.17 1.65
C GLU A 70 -7.58 11.20 2.73
N LYS A 71 -7.27 11.75 3.91
CA LYS A 71 -8.21 11.85 5.04
C LYS A 71 -9.08 13.11 4.97
N ALA A 72 -8.54 14.17 4.43
CA ALA A 72 -9.21 15.43 4.17
C ALA A 72 -8.57 16.08 2.93
N PRO A 73 -9.21 17.06 2.27
CA PRO A 73 -8.64 17.69 1.09
C PRO A 73 -7.22 18.22 1.34
N GLY A 74 -6.23 17.64 0.66
CA GLY A 74 -4.82 17.96 0.84
C GLY A 74 -4.14 17.31 2.04
N GLU A 75 -4.81 16.46 2.82
CA GLU A 75 -4.22 15.73 3.96
C GLU A 75 -4.11 14.24 3.66
N TRP A 76 -2.89 13.78 3.41
CA TRP A 76 -2.57 12.41 3.03
C TRP A 76 -1.88 11.68 4.17
N VAL A 77 -2.22 10.41 4.34
CA VAL A 77 -1.51 9.48 5.23
C VAL A 77 -0.80 8.44 4.38
N HIS A 78 0.49 8.24 4.66
CA HIS A 78 1.36 7.31 3.95
C HIS A 78 1.92 6.26 4.91
N SER A 79 2.08 5.02 4.45
CA SER A 79 2.75 4.00 5.26
C SER A 79 4.27 4.22 5.28
N VAL A 80 4.91 4.06 6.44
CA VAL A 80 6.38 4.03 6.54
C VAL A 80 7.01 2.80 5.89
N ALA A 81 6.22 1.76 5.61
CA ALA A 81 6.70 0.51 5.04
C ALA A 81 6.94 0.58 3.52
N ALA A 82 6.36 1.58 2.84
CA ALA A 82 6.44 1.73 1.38
C ALA A 82 6.93 3.13 0.94
N PRO A 83 8.04 3.66 1.49
CA PRO A 83 8.45 5.05 1.22
C PRO A 83 8.82 5.33 -0.25
N HIS A 84 9.03 4.29 -1.05
CA HIS A 84 9.29 4.38 -2.50
C HIS A 84 8.05 4.79 -3.31
N GLU A 85 6.84 4.70 -2.73
CA GLU A 85 5.60 5.14 -3.39
C GLU A 85 5.39 6.66 -3.29
N LEU A 86 6.17 7.35 -2.45
CA LEU A 86 6.02 8.79 -2.21
C LEU A 86 6.20 9.64 -3.48
N PRO A 87 7.21 9.41 -4.36
CA PRO A 87 7.34 10.18 -5.59
C PRO A 87 6.12 10.05 -6.49
N ALA A 88 5.53 8.86 -6.61
CA ALA A 88 4.31 8.63 -7.38
C ALA A 88 3.10 9.37 -6.77
N LEU A 89 2.99 9.37 -5.44
CA LEU A 89 1.98 10.17 -4.75
C LEU A 89 2.16 11.67 -5.01
N LEU A 90 3.40 12.17 -4.94
CA LEU A 90 3.70 13.58 -5.20
C LEU A 90 3.41 13.96 -6.66
N ALA A 91 3.73 13.09 -7.62
CA ALA A 91 3.36 13.27 -9.02
C ALA A 91 1.85 13.52 -9.17
N ARG A 92 1.04 12.68 -8.49
CA ARG A 92 -0.42 12.82 -8.46
C ARG A 92 -0.88 14.11 -7.81
N ILE A 93 -0.33 14.47 -6.64
CA ILE A 93 -0.66 15.72 -5.93
C ILE A 93 -0.33 16.95 -6.77
N TYR A 94 0.77 16.88 -7.51
CA TYR A 94 1.23 17.96 -8.37
C TYR A 94 0.67 17.92 -9.80
N LEU A 95 -0.18 16.94 -10.14
CA LEU A 95 -0.69 16.68 -11.49
C LEU A 95 0.42 16.67 -12.55
N ILE A 96 1.54 16.01 -12.25
CA ILE A 96 2.67 15.82 -13.18
C ILE A 96 2.61 14.40 -13.72
N GLU A 97 2.66 14.24 -15.05
CA GLU A 97 3.01 12.96 -15.66
C GLU A 97 4.50 12.69 -15.38
N MET A 98 4.80 11.71 -14.51
CA MET A 98 6.17 11.26 -14.32
C MET A 98 6.43 10.04 -15.19
N GLU A 99 7.54 10.06 -15.94
CA GLU A 99 8.07 8.88 -16.62
C GLU A 99 8.47 7.86 -15.53
N SER A 100 7.67 6.81 -15.42
CA SER A 100 7.89 5.66 -14.54
C SER A 100 8.96 4.75 -15.15
N ASP A 101 10.12 4.63 -14.50
CA ASP A 101 11.27 3.85 -14.99
C ASP A 101 11.19 2.35 -14.60
N ASP A 102 10.03 1.84 -14.18
CA ASP A 102 9.83 0.41 -13.90
C ASP A 102 8.34 0.00 -13.98
N PRO A 103 7.90 -0.81 -14.97
CA PRO A 103 6.52 -1.27 -15.08
C PRO A 103 6.11 -2.26 -13.97
N ALA A 104 7.04 -2.78 -13.16
CA ALA A 104 6.72 -3.63 -12.02
C ALA A 104 6.37 -2.84 -10.74
N ASN A 105 6.65 -1.53 -10.71
CA ASN A 105 6.43 -0.64 -9.56
C ASN A 105 5.39 0.45 -9.84
N ALA A 106 4.70 0.35 -10.97
CA ALA A 106 3.49 1.11 -11.22
C ALA A 106 2.39 0.56 -10.29
N LEU A 107 2.23 1.20 -9.13
CA LEU A 107 0.93 1.18 -8.48
C LEU A 107 -0.13 1.53 -9.54
N PRO A 108 -1.24 0.78 -9.65
CA PRO A 108 -2.28 1.09 -10.60
C PRO A 108 -2.71 2.53 -10.38
N SER A 109 -2.56 3.33 -11.43
CA SER A 109 -3.02 4.71 -11.50
C SER A 109 -4.45 4.76 -10.97
N THR A 110 -4.71 5.64 -10.00
CA THR A 110 -6.07 6.08 -9.66
C THR A 110 -6.61 6.96 -10.80
N ASP A 111 -6.60 6.42 -12.02
CA ASP A 111 -7.48 6.88 -13.06
C ASP A 111 -8.78 6.11 -12.92
N LYS A 112 -9.88 6.77 -13.24
CA LYS A 112 -11.25 6.27 -13.13
C LYS A 112 -11.47 5.02 -14.00
N ALA A 113 -11.01 3.87 -13.52
CA ALA A 113 -11.77 2.65 -13.62
C ALA A 113 -12.26 2.38 -12.19
N VAL A 114 -13.56 2.61 -11.97
CA VAL A 114 -14.31 1.73 -11.08
C VAL A 114 -14.22 0.35 -11.73
N SER A 115 -13.07 -0.31 -11.59
CA SER A 115 -13.01 -1.75 -11.70
C SER A 115 -13.68 -2.20 -10.41
N ASP A 116 -14.82 -2.87 -10.55
CA ASP A 116 -15.56 -3.55 -9.49
C ASP A 116 -14.68 -4.63 -8.84
N ASN A 117 -13.56 -4.24 -8.21
CA ASN A 117 -12.77 -5.14 -7.38
C ASN A 117 -13.51 -5.53 -6.10
N ASP A 118 -14.65 -4.87 -5.81
CA ASP A 118 -15.56 -5.23 -4.74
C ASP A 118 -16.16 -6.64 -4.95
N ASP A 119 -16.16 -7.15 -6.20
CA ASP A 119 -16.69 -8.48 -6.53
C ASP A 119 -15.61 -9.58 -6.50
N MET A 120 -14.33 -9.24 -6.35
CA MET A 120 -13.23 -10.21 -6.38
C MET A 120 -12.83 -10.65 -4.96
N MET A 121 -12.97 -11.96 -4.69
CA MET A 121 -12.72 -12.55 -3.38
C MET A 121 -11.41 -13.33 -3.35
N ILE A 122 -10.50 -12.91 -2.47
CA ILE A 122 -9.17 -13.50 -2.28
C ILE A 122 -9.13 -14.29 -0.97
N LEU A 123 -8.61 -15.52 -1.02
CA LEU A 123 -8.36 -16.33 0.16
C LEU A 123 -6.87 -16.26 0.54
N VAL A 124 -6.57 -15.73 1.72
CA VAL A 124 -5.22 -15.71 2.29
C VAL A 124 -5.05 -16.89 3.26
N VAL A 125 -4.08 -17.76 2.99
CA VAL A 125 -3.79 -18.96 3.78
C VAL A 125 -2.39 -18.85 4.37
N ASP A 126 -2.30 -18.68 5.68
CA ASP A 126 -1.02 -18.51 6.37
C ASP A 126 -1.18 -18.94 7.84
N ASP A 127 -0.21 -19.72 8.33
CA ASP A 127 -0.23 -20.29 9.69
C ASP A 127 0.16 -19.25 10.76
N HIS A 128 0.90 -18.22 10.37
CA HIS A 128 1.27 -17.10 11.23
C HIS A 128 0.14 -16.05 11.23
N PRO A 129 -0.54 -15.84 12.38
CA PRO A 129 -1.71 -14.97 12.45
C PRO A 129 -1.39 -13.50 12.13
N ILE A 130 -0.16 -13.06 12.38
CA ILE A 130 0.30 -11.70 12.08
C ILE A 130 0.42 -11.49 10.57
N ASN A 131 1.07 -12.42 9.86
CA ASN A 131 1.24 -12.36 8.41
C ASN A 131 -0.10 -12.44 7.69
N ARG A 132 -0.94 -13.40 8.11
CA ARG A 132 -2.31 -13.55 7.59
C ARG A 132 -3.12 -12.26 7.71
N ARG A 133 -3.05 -11.61 8.88
CA ARG A 133 -3.76 -10.35 9.14
C ARG A 133 -3.20 -9.21 8.29
N LEU A 134 -1.87 -9.09 8.22
CA LEU A 134 -1.19 -8.05 7.46
C LEU A 134 -1.56 -8.11 5.98
N LEU A 135 -1.51 -9.29 5.37
CA LEU A 135 -1.85 -9.49 3.96
C LEU A 135 -3.32 -9.19 3.69
N ALA A 136 -4.23 -9.66 4.55
CA ALA A 136 -5.65 -9.36 4.43
C ALA A 136 -5.95 -7.85 4.53
N ASP A 137 -5.30 -7.14 5.45
CA ASP A 137 -5.46 -5.69 5.63
C ASP A 137 -4.89 -4.91 4.42
N GLN A 138 -3.79 -5.39 3.82
CA GLN A 138 -3.22 -4.81 2.60
C GLN A 138 -4.15 -4.97 1.40
N LEU A 139 -4.67 -6.18 1.17
CA LEU A 139 -5.63 -6.46 0.10
C LEU A 139 -6.95 -5.71 0.31
N GLY A 140 -7.43 -5.61 1.54
CA GLY A 140 -8.59 -4.80 1.88
C GLY A 140 -8.39 -3.31 1.58
N SER A 141 -7.19 -2.78 1.86
CA SER A 141 -6.83 -1.39 1.51
C SER A 141 -6.79 -1.14 0.00
N LEU A 142 -6.59 -2.20 -0.80
CA LEU A 142 -6.65 -2.17 -2.27
C LEU A 142 -8.08 -2.36 -2.81
N GLY A 143 -9.08 -2.51 -1.94
CA GLY A 143 -10.50 -2.64 -2.31
C GLY A 143 -10.97 -4.08 -2.58
N TYR A 144 -10.19 -5.10 -2.25
CA TYR A 144 -10.57 -6.51 -2.44
C TYR A 144 -11.26 -7.10 -1.22
N GLN A 145 -12.16 -8.07 -1.45
CA GLN A 145 -12.74 -8.87 -0.37
C GLN A 145 -11.80 -10.00 0.00
N CYS A 146 -11.54 -10.16 1.30
CA CYS A 146 -10.61 -11.18 1.78
C CYS A 146 -11.27 -12.18 2.73
N LYS A 147 -10.98 -13.46 2.52
CA LYS A 147 -11.15 -14.54 3.50
C LYS A 147 -9.78 -14.99 3.98
N THR A 148 -9.75 -15.51 5.19
CA THR A 148 -8.51 -15.98 5.81
C THR A 148 -8.66 -17.41 6.28
N ALA A 149 -7.61 -18.20 6.14
CA ALA A 149 -7.50 -19.57 6.65
C ALA A 149 -6.13 -19.77 7.29
N ASN A 150 -6.07 -20.62 8.32
CA ASN A 150 -4.85 -20.83 9.11
C ASN A 150 -3.99 -22.01 8.65
N ASP A 151 -4.52 -22.89 7.82
CA ASP A 151 -3.78 -23.97 7.18
C ASP A 151 -4.50 -24.41 5.90
N GLY A 152 -3.91 -25.35 5.17
CA GLY A 152 -4.53 -25.84 3.95
C GLY A 152 -5.89 -26.54 4.16
N VAL A 153 -6.13 -27.18 5.30
CA VAL A 153 -7.39 -27.90 5.56
C VAL A 153 -8.52 -26.91 5.76
N ASP A 154 -8.28 -25.86 6.54
CA ASP A 154 -9.22 -24.76 6.70
C ASP A 154 -9.42 -24.02 5.37
N ALA A 155 -8.38 -23.85 4.55
CA ALA A 155 -8.50 -23.26 3.23
C ALA A 155 -9.46 -24.03 2.31
N LEU A 156 -9.38 -25.37 2.30
CA LEU A 156 -10.33 -26.21 1.55
C LEU A 156 -11.77 -26.06 2.07
N ASN A 157 -11.94 -25.94 3.39
CA ASN A 157 -13.25 -25.72 3.99
C ASN A 157 -13.84 -24.36 3.57
N VAL A 158 -13.03 -23.30 3.53
CA VAL A 158 -13.44 -21.98 3.04
C VAL A 158 -13.77 -22.02 1.55
N LEU A 159 -12.92 -22.64 0.72
CA LEU A 159 -13.15 -22.82 -0.71
C LEU A 159 -14.45 -23.58 -1.03
N SER A 160 -14.88 -24.47 -0.14
CA SER A 160 -16.14 -25.21 -0.32
C SER A 160 -17.40 -24.39 -0.02
N LYS A 161 -17.28 -23.31 0.76
CA LYS A 161 -18.40 -22.51 1.27
C LYS A 161 -18.51 -21.14 0.60
N ASN A 162 -17.43 -20.67 0.00
CA ASN A 162 -17.29 -19.34 -0.53
C ASN A 162 -16.79 -19.41 -1.98
N HIS A 163 -17.30 -18.52 -2.82
CA HIS A 163 -16.69 -18.28 -4.12
C HIS A 163 -15.38 -17.53 -3.91
N ILE A 164 -14.27 -18.07 -4.41
CA ILE A 164 -12.93 -17.50 -4.29
C ILE A 164 -12.32 -17.43 -5.69
N ASP A 165 -11.84 -16.25 -6.05
CA ASP A 165 -11.22 -16.01 -7.35
C ASP A 165 -9.72 -16.31 -7.33
N ILE A 166 -9.06 -16.05 -6.20
CA ILE A 166 -7.60 -16.23 -6.04
C ILE A 166 -7.31 -16.79 -4.65
N VAL A 167 -6.39 -17.74 -4.59
CA VAL A 167 -5.79 -18.21 -3.32
C VAL A 167 -4.37 -17.70 -3.24
N LEU A 168 -4.01 -17.08 -2.12
CA LEU A 168 -2.64 -16.75 -1.75
C LEU A 168 -2.27 -17.61 -0.55
N SER A 169 -1.43 -18.61 -0.75
CA SER A 169 -1.04 -19.54 0.32
C SER A 169 0.44 -19.48 0.63
N ASP A 170 0.79 -19.50 1.91
CA ASP A 170 2.13 -19.86 2.35
C ASP A 170 2.43 -21.33 1.99
N VAL A 171 3.68 -21.61 1.70
CA VAL A 171 4.16 -22.96 1.41
C VAL A 171 4.31 -23.75 2.69
N ASN A 172 4.86 -23.15 3.74
CA ASN A 172 5.30 -23.84 4.94
C ASN A 172 4.26 -23.79 6.05
N MET A 173 3.18 -24.56 5.91
CA MET A 173 2.09 -24.61 6.89
C MET A 173 1.99 -25.96 7.61
N PRO A 174 1.56 -25.99 8.89
CA PRO A 174 1.25 -27.21 9.62
C PRO A 174 0.01 -27.90 9.03
N ASN A 175 -0.14 -29.20 9.30
CA ASN A 175 -1.22 -30.08 8.82
C ASN A 175 -1.23 -30.33 7.30
N MET A 176 -1.34 -29.27 6.50
CA MET A 176 -1.27 -29.33 5.04
C MET A 176 -0.52 -28.13 4.48
N ASP A 177 0.61 -28.41 3.84
CA ASP A 177 1.45 -27.44 3.13
C ASP A 177 0.77 -26.87 1.88
N GLY A 178 1.31 -25.74 1.38
CA GLY A 178 0.77 -25.05 0.20
C GLY A 178 0.80 -25.91 -1.07
N TYR A 179 1.78 -26.81 -1.23
CA TYR A 179 1.85 -27.70 -2.39
C TYR A 179 0.70 -28.71 -2.41
N ARG A 180 0.43 -29.35 -1.27
CA ARG A 180 -0.67 -30.29 -1.09
C ARG A 180 -2.01 -29.58 -1.23
N LEU A 181 -2.13 -28.35 -0.71
CA LEU A 181 -3.31 -27.51 -0.93
C LEU A 181 -3.56 -27.30 -2.43
N THR A 182 -2.57 -26.82 -3.18
CA THR A 182 -2.69 -26.61 -4.63
C THR A 182 -3.04 -27.90 -5.37
N GLN A 183 -2.39 -29.01 -5.01
CA GLN A 183 -2.70 -30.31 -5.60
C GLN A 183 -4.15 -30.73 -5.34
N ARG A 184 -4.67 -30.52 -4.12
CA ARG A 184 -6.07 -30.80 -3.77
C ARG A 184 -7.04 -29.89 -4.52
N ILE A 185 -6.75 -28.60 -4.63
CA ILE A 185 -7.55 -27.64 -5.41
C ILE A 185 -7.70 -28.12 -6.86
N ARG A 186 -6.59 -28.54 -7.50
CA ARG A 186 -6.63 -29.07 -8.87
C ARG A 186 -7.38 -30.41 -8.97
N GLN A 187 -7.25 -31.29 -7.98
CA GLN A 187 -8.03 -32.56 -7.93
C GLN A 187 -9.54 -32.33 -7.79
N LEU A 188 -9.95 -31.24 -7.15
CA LEU A 188 -11.35 -30.82 -7.05
C LEU A 188 -11.87 -30.18 -8.35
N GLY A 189 -11.04 -30.06 -9.39
CA GLY A 189 -11.40 -29.46 -10.67
C GLY A 189 -11.41 -27.93 -10.66
N LEU A 190 -10.87 -27.30 -9.62
CA LEU A 190 -10.79 -25.85 -9.51
C LEU A 190 -9.60 -25.32 -10.32
N THR A 191 -9.87 -24.36 -11.22
CA THR A 191 -8.87 -23.75 -12.11
C THR A 191 -8.42 -22.37 -11.67
N LEU A 192 -8.89 -21.90 -10.51
CA LEU A 192 -8.51 -20.60 -9.97
C LEU A 192 -6.99 -20.50 -9.69
N PRO A 193 -6.36 -19.32 -9.86
CA PRO A 193 -4.96 -19.09 -9.52
C PRO A 193 -4.67 -19.39 -8.04
N VAL A 194 -3.56 -20.08 -7.80
CA VAL A 194 -2.99 -20.39 -6.48
C VAL A 194 -1.51 -20.07 -6.52
#